data_AF-A0A1N7INL6-F1
#
_entry.id   AF-A0A1N7INL6-F1
#
_cell.length_a   1.000
_cell.length_b   1.000
_cell.length_c   1.000
_cell.angle_alpha   90.00
_cell.angle_beta   90.00
_cell.angle_gamma   90.00
#
_symmetry.space_group_name_H-M   'P 1'
#
loop_
_entity.id
_entity.type
_entity.pdbx_description
1 polymer ?
#
loop_
_entity_poly.entity_id
_entity_poly.type
_entity_poly.pdbx_seq_one_letter_code
_entity_poly.pdbx_strand_id
1 'polypeptide(L)'
;MTPLLLAAAFALAPAHPARRIGHGAATRALNLVALLPMLSAVVVPVVLATDRMLVVLAVCVAGATAAHTVVRARRAKSDTARLEATAAYLGHLVAALRAGSTVADACARAVDQLPDTAPAELSRDLTRAAAHARRGGNGATVLADSHLDELRDVASLWMLSSRLGIPMAELLDSARSRIDNDLRHRQATSAALAGPRATAIVLSVLPLAGIFMGQAMGARPLALLTGGGLGSLLLLGGTALVCAGFYTSQFIIGRAAA
;
A
#
# COMPACT_ATOMS: atom_id res chain seq x y z
N MET A 1 3.82 37.00 -19.82
CA MET A 1 2.61 36.19 -20.13
C MET A 1 2.94 34.78 -20.63
N THR A 2 4.07 34.20 -20.21
CA THR A 2 4.56 32.89 -20.65
C THR A 2 4.72 31.80 -19.56
N PRO A 3 4.49 32.01 -18.24
CA PRO A 3 4.58 30.91 -17.27
C PRO A 3 3.28 30.08 -17.15
N LEU A 4 2.15 30.58 -17.65
CA LEU A 4 0.83 29.93 -17.51
C LEU A 4 0.63 28.70 -18.43
N LEU A 5 1.40 28.59 -19.53
CA LEU A 5 1.26 27.49 -20.48
C LEU A 5 2.06 26.23 -20.09
N LEU A 6 3.10 26.37 -19.25
CA LEU A 6 3.91 25.24 -18.78
C LEU A 6 3.27 24.49 -17.60
N ALA A 7 2.45 25.17 -16.78
CA ALA A 7 1.69 24.55 -15.70
C ALA A 7 0.53 23.67 -16.22
N ALA A 8 -0.05 24.02 -17.37
CA ALA A 8 -1.11 23.24 -18.01
C ALA A 8 -0.58 21.93 -18.65
N ALA A 9 0.71 21.90 -19.04
CA ALA A 9 1.32 20.72 -19.66
C ALA A 9 1.60 19.58 -18.64
N PHE A 10 1.84 19.90 -17.37
CA PHE A 10 2.01 18.89 -16.30
C PHE A 10 0.68 18.34 -15.75
N ALA A 11 -0.46 18.92 -16.12
CA ALA A 11 -1.78 18.45 -15.72
C ALA A 11 -2.35 17.35 -16.63
N LEU A 12 -1.65 16.99 -17.71
CA LEU A 12 -2.02 15.90 -18.61
C LEU A 12 -1.04 14.73 -18.47
N ALA A 13 -0.95 14.17 -17.26
CA ALA A 13 -0.45 12.81 -17.11
C ALA A 13 -1.52 11.85 -17.68
N PRO A 14 -1.11 10.91 -18.55
CA PRO A 14 -2.03 10.19 -19.43
C PRO A 14 -2.95 9.25 -18.66
N ALA A 15 -4.24 9.27 -19.01
CA ALA A 15 -5.18 8.22 -18.66
C ALA A 15 -4.68 6.90 -19.23
N HIS A 16 -4.20 5.99 -18.36
CA HIS A 16 -3.77 4.67 -18.79
C HIS A 16 -4.99 3.72 -18.91
N PRO A 17 -5.25 3.16 -20.10
CA PRO A 17 -6.44 2.34 -20.40
C PRO A 17 -6.19 0.85 -20.12
N ALA A 18 -5.82 0.49 -18.89
CA ALA A 18 -5.53 -0.91 -18.52
C ALA A 18 -6.50 -1.49 -17.48
N ARG A 19 -7.76 -1.02 -17.47
CA ARG A 19 -8.83 -1.54 -16.60
C ARG A 19 -9.82 -2.46 -17.34
N ARG A 20 -9.36 -3.12 -18.39
CA ARG A 20 -9.99 -4.29 -19.04
C ARG A 20 -9.05 -5.45 -18.72
N ILE A 21 -9.20 -6.12 -17.58
CA ILE A 21 -9.95 -7.38 -17.45
C ILE A 21 -10.36 -7.51 -15.97
N GLY A 22 -11.65 -7.62 -15.70
CA GLY A 22 -12.21 -7.84 -14.36
C GLY A 22 -13.64 -7.31 -14.24
N HIS A 23 -14.62 -8.14 -14.59
CA HIS A 23 -16.04 -7.85 -14.41
C HIS A 23 -16.41 -7.98 -12.92
N GLY A 24 -17.03 -6.96 -12.31
CA GLY A 24 -17.77 -7.12 -11.06
C GLY A 24 -17.70 -5.95 -10.08
N ALA A 25 -18.70 -5.07 -10.17
CA ALA A 25 -19.33 -4.24 -9.13
C ALA A 25 -18.48 -3.27 -8.27
N ALA A 26 -18.75 -1.99 -8.50
CA ALA A 26 -18.39 -0.86 -7.65
C ALA A 26 -19.06 -0.92 -6.27
N THR A 27 -18.29 -0.74 -5.20
CA THR A 27 -18.76 -0.14 -3.94
C THR A 27 -17.68 0.76 -3.30
N ARG A 28 -17.88 2.07 -3.46
CA ARG A 28 -17.60 3.17 -2.52
C ARG A 28 -16.33 3.12 -1.65
N ALA A 29 -15.14 3.20 -2.27
CA ALA A 29 -13.97 3.74 -1.59
C ALA A 29 -13.96 5.28 -1.76
N LEU A 30 -14.14 5.98 -0.65
CA LEU A 30 -14.22 7.44 -0.58
C LEU A 30 -13.01 8.10 -1.29
N ASN A 31 -13.32 8.99 -2.24
CA ASN A 31 -12.40 9.72 -3.10
C ASN A 31 -11.43 10.66 -2.34
N LEU A 32 -10.44 10.11 -1.63
CA LEU A 32 -9.38 10.89 -0.98
C LEU A 32 -8.39 11.50 -2.00
N VAL A 33 -8.29 10.90 -3.19
CA VAL A 33 -7.47 11.41 -4.31
C VAL A 33 -8.11 12.63 -4.99
N ALA A 34 -9.43 12.85 -4.81
CA ALA A 34 -10.15 14.01 -5.35
C ALA A 34 -10.13 15.26 -4.44
N LEU A 35 -9.56 15.16 -3.23
CA LEU A 35 -9.35 16.32 -2.33
C LEU A 35 -8.02 17.05 -2.58
N LEU A 36 -7.12 16.46 -3.37
CA LEU A 36 -5.87 17.09 -3.82
C LEU A 36 -6.05 18.40 -4.62
N PRO A 37 -7.06 18.58 -5.51
CA PRO A 37 -7.32 19.87 -6.15
C PRO A 37 -8.00 20.90 -5.23
N MET A 38 -8.57 20.47 -4.10
CA MET A 38 -9.19 21.39 -3.13
C MET A 38 -8.14 21.99 -2.18
N LEU A 39 -7.09 21.23 -1.88
CA LEU A 39 -5.88 21.75 -1.22
C LEU A 39 -5.09 22.70 -2.12
N SER A 40 -5.05 22.48 -3.44
CA SER A 40 -4.43 23.43 -4.37
C SER A 40 -5.19 24.76 -4.45
N ALA A 41 -6.51 24.77 -4.25
CA ALA A 41 -7.32 25.99 -4.23
C ALA A 41 -7.11 26.87 -2.98
N VAL A 42 -6.62 26.30 -1.87
CA VAL A 42 -6.31 27.03 -0.62
C VAL A 42 -4.85 27.49 -0.59
N VAL A 43 -3.94 26.76 -1.25
CA VAL A 43 -2.51 27.11 -1.33
C VAL A 43 -2.28 28.36 -2.19
N VAL A 44 -3.05 28.54 -3.26
CA VAL A 44 -2.91 29.67 -4.21
C VAL A 44 -3.17 31.07 -3.62
N PRO A 45 -4.14 31.31 -2.71
CA PRO A 45 -4.28 32.62 -2.07
C PRO A 45 -3.24 32.88 -0.96
N VAL A 46 -2.70 31.83 -0.32
CA VAL A 46 -1.59 31.94 0.66
C VAL A 46 -0.25 32.23 -0.04
N VAL A 47 -0.14 31.85 -1.31
CA VAL A 47 0.97 32.07 -2.25
C VAL A 47 1.18 33.54 -2.66
N LEU A 48 0.37 34.49 -2.18
CA LEU A 48 0.52 35.91 -2.54
C LEU A 48 1.15 36.80 -1.45
N ALA A 49 1.48 36.27 -0.26
CA ALA A 49 1.71 37.15 0.90
C ALA A 49 3.11 37.21 1.56
N THR A 50 4.12 36.37 1.26
CA THR A 50 5.40 36.47 2.03
C THR A 50 6.68 35.93 1.35
N ASP A 51 7.77 36.71 1.50
CA ASP A 51 9.17 36.53 1.04
C ASP A 51 9.90 35.22 1.48
N ARG A 52 9.23 34.34 2.24
CA ARG A 52 9.76 33.02 2.70
C ARG A 52 9.02 31.81 2.14
N MET A 53 8.22 32.03 1.10
CA MET A 53 7.29 31.05 0.52
C MET A 53 7.94 29.75 0.01
N LEU A 54 9.11 29.87 -0.61
CA LEU A 54 9.76 28.74 -1.27
C LEU A 54 10.31 27.72 -0.27
N VAL A 55 10.72 28.16 0.93
CA VAL A 55 11.18 27.29 2.02
C VAL A 55 10.02 26.48 2.58
N VAL A 56 8.88 27.14 2.82
CA VAL A 56 7.66 26.47 3.31
C VAL A 56 7.18 25.44 2.29
N LEU A 57 7.19 25.78 1.00
CA LEU A 57 6.80 24.84 -0.06
C LEU A 57 7.73 23.61 -0.11
N ALA A 58 9.05 23.81 -0.03
CA ALA A 58 10.02 22.70 -0.02
C ALA A 58 9.83 21.78 1.19
N VAL A 59 9.61 22.34 2.38
CA VAL A 59 9.33 21.55 3.60
C VAL A 59 8.01 20.80 3.49
N CYS A 60 6.96 21.43 2.96
CA CYS A 60 5.67 20.77 2.74
C CYS A 60 5.77 19.63 1.73
N VAL A 61 6.50 19.81 0.62
CA VAL A 61 6.70 18.77 -0.41
C VAL A 61 7.53 17.61 0.13
N ALA A 62 8.61 17.90 0.88
CA ALA A 62 9.41 16.87 1.53
C ALA A 62 8.60 16.11 2.59
N GLY A 63 7.85 16.83 3.44
CA GLY A 63 6.97 16.26 4.45
C GLY A 63 5.86 15.41 3.85
N ALA A 64 5.20 15.87 2.78
CA ALA A 64 4.17 15.14 2.08
C ALA A 64 4.73 13.85 1.42
N THR A 65 5.90 13.94 0.79
CA THR A 65 6.59 12.77 0.20
C THR A 65 6.96 11.75 1.28
N ALA A 66 7.55 12.19 2.40
CA ALA A 66 7.88 11.33 3.53
C ALA A 66 6.63 10.68 4.15
N ALA A 67 5.57 11.46 4.39
CA ALA A 67 4.32 10.94 4.92
C ALA A 67 3.67 9.92 3.98
N HIS A 68 3.58 10.23 2.68
CA HIS A 68 2.99 9.34 1.69
C HIS A 68 3.74 8.00 1.59
N THR A 69 5.07 8.04 1.67
CA THR A 69 5.93 6.85 1.55
C THR A 69 5.86 5.97 2.81
N VAL A 70 5.85 6.58 3.99
CA VAL A 70 5.66 5.85 5.26
C VAL A 70 4.28 5.22 5.32
N VAL A 71 3.23 5.95 4.93
CA VAL A 71 1.85 5.41 4.89
C VAL A 71 1.76 4.26 3.89
N ARG A 72 2.35 4.40 2.70
CA ARG A 72 2.36 3.33 1.69
C ARG A 72 3.12 2.09 2.17
N ALA A 73 4.28 2.28 2.81
CA ALA A 73 5.05 1.18 3.38
C ALA A 73 4.30 0.47 4.53
N ARG A 74 3.61 1.24 5.38
CA ARG A 74 2.77 0.67 6.46
C ARG A 74 1.57 -0.10 5.90
N ARG A 75 0.91 0.42 4.86
CA ARG A 75 -0.19 -0.28 4.17
C ARG A 75 0.28 -1.59 3.55
N ALA A 76 1.38 -1.55 2.79
CA ALA A 76 1.95 -2.76 2.20
C ALA A 76 2.30 -3.82 3.26
N LYS A 77 2.86 -3.40 4.41
CA LYS A 77 3.13 -4.32 5.53
C LYS A 77 1.85 -4.92 6.11
N SER A 78 0.80 -4.11 6.26
CA SER A 78 -0.51 -4.59 6.71
C SER A 78 -1.10 -5.59 5.71
N ASP A 79 -1.02 -5.31 4.41
CA ASP A 79 -1.56 -6.19 3.36
C ASP A 79 -0.84 -7.56 3.37
N THR A 80 0.49 -7.56 3.50
CA THR A 80 1.25 -8.82 3.66
C THR A 80 0.82 -9.58 4.92
N ALA A 81 0.67 -8.91 6.07
CA ALA A 81 0.21 -9.54 7.29
C ALA A 81 -1.22 -10.11 7.17
N ARG A 82 -2.11 -9.45 6.40
CA ARG A 82 -3.46 -9.96 6.09
C ARG A 82 -3.40 -11.26 5.28
N LEU A 83 -2.59 -11.28 4.23
CA LEU A 83 -2.40 -12.45 3.38
C LEU A 83 -1.79 -13.62 4.15
N GLU A 84 -0.74 -13.37 4.94
CA GLU A 84 -0.09 -14.38 5.79
C GLU A 84 -1.08 -14.99 6.80
N ALA A 85 -1.85 -14.16 7.50
CA ALA A 85 -2.87 -14.63 8.45
C ALA A 85 -4.01 -15.40 7.75
N THR A 86 -4.40 -15.00 6.55
CA THR A 86 -5.41 -15.71 5.75
C THR A 86 -4.90 -17.07 5.29
N ALA A 87 -3.66 -17.16 4.81
CA ALA A 87 -3.02 -18.42 4.43
C ALA A 87 -2.87 -19.37 5.63
N ALA A 88 -2.49 -18.84 6.80
CA ALA A 88 -2.42 -19.60 8.05
C ALA A 88 -3.80 -20.18 8.44
N TYR A 89 -4.84 -19.34 8.46
CA TYR A 89 -6.22 -19.77 8.72
C TYR A 89 -6.66 -20.86 7.74
N LEU A 90 -6.47 -20.67 6.43
CA LEU A 90 -6.81 -21.67 5.42
C LEU A 90 -6.02 -22.96 5.62
N GLY A 91 -4.76 -22.88 6.04
CA GLY A 91 -3.94 -24.05 6.36
C GLY A 91 -4.51 -24.89 7.50
N HIS A 92 -4.90 -24.25 8.61
CA HIS A 92 -5.54 -24.94 9.73
C HIS A 92 -6.92 -25.48 9.35
N LEU A 93 -7.70 -24.72 8.59
CA LEU A 93 -9.02 -25.12 8.11
C LEU A 93 -8.94 -26.36 7.21
N VAL A 94 -8.08 -26.35 6.19
CA VAL A 94 -7.88 -27.47 5.27
C VAL A 94 -7.38 -28.70 6.02
N ALA A 95 -6.43 -28.54 6.95
CA ALA A 95 -5.92 -29.65 7.76
C ALA A 95 -7.03 -30.29 8.60
N ALA A 96 -7.87 -29.48 9.27
CA ALA A 96 -8.98 -29.99 10.05
C ALA A 96 -10.06 -30.67 9.19
N LEU A 97 -10.36 -30.15 8.01
CA LEU A 97 -11.32 -30.77 7.07
C LEU A 97 -10.79 -32.10 6.54
N ARG A 98 -9.51 -32.20 6.19
CA ARG A 98 -8.87 -33.47 5.77
C ARG A 98 -8.85 -34.50 6.90
N ALA A 99 -8.77 -34.04 8.15
CA ALA A 99 -8.91 -34.90 9.33
C ALA A 99 -10.37 -35.33 9.62
N GLY A 100 -11.33 -34.95 8.77
CA GLY A 100 -12.75 -35.34 8.91
C GLY A 100 -13.56 -34.46 9.85
N SER A 101 -13.04 -33.30 10.27
CA SER A 101 -13.79 -32.36 11.11
C SER A 101 -14.99 -31.77 10.35
N THR A 102 -16.06 -31.47 11.10
CA THR A 102 -17.14 -30.64 10.58
C THR A 102 -16.62 -29.25 10.20
N VAL A 103 -17.26 -28.58 9.24
CA VAL A 103 -16.88 -27.24 8.79
C VAL A 103 -16.94 -26.22 9.93
N ALA A 104 -17.97 -26.32 10.79
CA ALA A 104 -18.13 -25.43 11.93
C ALA A 104 -16.97 -25.56 12.93
N ASP A 105 -16.57 -26.79 13.27
CA ASP A 105 -15.45 -27.03 14.17
C ASP A 105 -14.11 -26.67 13.54
N ALA A 106 -13.96 -26.94 12.24
CA ALA A 106 -12.74 -26.61 11.51
C ALA A 106 -12.52 -25.09 11.44
N CYS A 107 -13.58 -24.31 11.17
CA CYS A 107 -13.52 -22.85 11.22
C CYS A 107 -13.21 -22.32 12.61
N ALA A 108 -13.85 -22.86 13.67
CA ALA A 108 -13.59 -22.43 15.04
C ALA A 108 -12.12 -22.69 15.45
N ARG A 109 -11.61 -23.91 15.22
CA ARG A 109 -10.21 -24.23 15.52
C ARG A 109 -9.21 -23.41 14.70
N ALA A 110 -9.53 -23.11 13.44
CA ALA A 110 -8.66 -22.30 12.61
C ALA A 110 -8.61 -20.84 13.07
N VAL A 111 -9.71 -20.30 13.63
CA VAL A 111 -9.72 -18.97 14.28
C VAL A 111 -8.86 -18.98 15.53
N ASP A 112 -8.92 -20.03 16.36
CA ASP A 112 -8.12 -20.14 17.59
C ASP A 112 -6.60 -20.22 17.32
N GLN A 113 -6.21 -20.58 16.08
CA GLN A 113 -4.82 -20.68 15.63
C GLN A 113 -4.37 -19.46 14.80
N LEU A 114 -5.14 -18.37 14.77
CA LEU A 114 -4.73 -17.14 14.10
C LEU A 114 -3.48 -16.56 14.77
N PRO A 115 -2.50 -16.05 14.00
CA PRO A 115 -1.34 -15.36 14.55
C PRO A 115 -1.75 -14.11 15.35
N ASP A 116 -1.02 -13.79 16.42
CA ASP A 116 -1.23 -12.54 17.20
C ASP A 116 -1.08 -11.27 16.35
N THR A 117 -0.36 -11.36 15.23
CA THR A 117 -0.17 -10.27 14.27
C THR A 117 -1.34 -10.09 13.29
N ALA A 118 -2.38 -10.93 13.37
CA ALA A 118 -3.53 -10.88 12.49
C ALA A 118 -4.30 -9.56 12.66
N PRO A 119 -4.61 -8.84 11.56
CA PRO A 119 -5.38 -7.61 11.63
C PRO A 119 -6.78 -7.83 12.21
N ALA A 120 -7.21 -6.92 13.10
CA ALA A 120 -8.47 -7.06 13.84
C ALA A 120 -9.73 -7.15 12.95
N GLU A 121 -9.68 -6.60 11.74
CA GLU A 121 -10.76 -6.70 10.75
C GLU A 121 -10.91 -8.15 10.25
N LEU A 122 -9.80 -8.80 9.88
CA LEU A 122 -9.75 -10.19 9.42
C LEU A 122 -10.22 -11.15 10.52
N SER A 123 -9.64 -11.03 11.72
CA SER A 123 -9.99 -11.90 12.85
C SER A 123 -11.46 -11.78 13.22
N ARG A 124 -12.03 -10.57 13.16
CA ARG A 124 -13.46 -10.33 13.44
C ARG A 124 -14.35 -11.02 12.41
N ASP A 125 -14.06 -10.89 11.13
CA ASP A 125 -14.89 -11.48 10.07
C ASP A 125 -14.80 -13.03 10.08
N LEU A 126 -13.60 -13.58 10.29
CA LEU A 126 -13.41 -15.03 10.45
C LEU A 126 -14.12 -15.57 11.70
N THR A 127 -14.03 -14.86 12.84
CA THR A 127 -14.75 -15.24 14.07
C THR A 127 -16.27 -15.21 13.86
N ARG A 128 -16.78 -14.20 13.15
CA ARG A 128 -18.21 -14.10 12.81
C ARG A 128 -18.65 -15.24 11.90
N ALA A 129 -17.84 -15.59 10.90
CA ALA A 129 -18.12 -16.69 9.99
C ALA A 129 -18.13 -18.04 10.74
N ALA A 130 -17.15 -18.30 11.62
CA ALA A 130 -17.10 -19.49 12.46
C ALA A 130 -18.31 -19.57 13.41
N ALA A 131 -18.69 -18.47 14.06
CA ALA A 131 -19.87 -18.41 14.91
C ALA A 131 -21.18 -18.63 14.13
N HIS A 132 -21.26 -18.17 12.88
CA HIS A 132 -22.41 -18.41 12.01
C HIS A 132 -22.48 -19.89 11.57
N ALA A 133 -21.35 -20.48 11.20
CA ALA A 133 -21.25 -21.91 10.88
C ALA A 133 -21.67 -22.81 12.06
N ARG A 134 -21.26 -22.47 13.29
CA ARG A 134 -21.68 -23.19 14.51
C ARG A 134 -23.17 -23.14 14.80
N ARG A 135 -23.89 -22.13 14.29
CA ARG A 135 -25.35 -22.01 14.41
C ARG A 135 -26.10 -22.78 13.30
N GLY A 136 -25.38 -23.55 12.48
CA GLY A 136 -25.96 -24.27 11.34
C GLY A 136 -26.14 -23.41 10.08
N GLY A 137 -25.68 -22.15 10.10
CA GLY A 137 -25.68 -21.28 8.93
C GLY A 137 -24.49 -21.55 8.00
N ASN A 138 -24.54 -21.02 6.78
CA ASN A 138 -23.41 -21.08 5.87
C ASN A 138 -22.42 -19.94 6.16
N GLY A 139 -21.27 -20.24 6.77
CA GLY A 139 -20.25 -19.22 7.10
C GLY A 139 -19.74 -18.42 5.90
N ALA A 140 -19.87 -18.95 4.68
CA ALA A 140 -19.50 -18.25 3.46
C ALA A 140 -20.30 -16.96 3.21
N THR A 141 -21.56 -16.88 3.65
CA THR A 141 -22.37 -15.66 3.46
C THR A 141 -21.80 -14.48 4.24
N VAL A 142 -21.27 -14.73 5.44
CA VAL A 142 -20.60 -13.71 6.27
C VAL A 142 -19.31 -13.23 5.60
N LEU A 143 -18.54 -14.15 5.02
CA LEU A 143 -17.29 -13.83 4.33
C LEU A 143 -17.52 -13.09 3.00
N ALA A 144 -18.63 -13.37 2.32
CA ALA A 144 -19.01 -12.69 1.07
C ALA A 144 -19.29 -11.18 1.27
N ASP A 145 -19.78 -10.80 2.46
CA ASP A 145 -20.02 -9.40 2.84
C ASP A 145 -18.78 -8.70 3.42
N SER A 146 -17.65 -9.41 3.57
CA SER A 146 -16.42 -8.80 4.06
C SER A 146 -15.91 -7.74 3.08
N HIS A 147 -15.21 -6.73 3.61
CA HIS A 147 -14.52 -5.72 2.80
C HIS A 147 -13.18 -6.24 2.23
N LEU A 148 -12.69 -7.39 2.71
CA LEU A 148 -11.45 -8.00 2.27
C LEU A 148 -11.69 -8.88 1.03
N ASP A 149 -10.96 -8.61 -0.06
CA ASP A 149 -11.06 -9.36 -1.32
C ASP A 149 -10.81 -10.86 -1.11
N GLU A 150 -9.82 -11.20 -0.30
CA GLU A 150 -9.40 -12.59 -0.07
C GLU A 150 -10.46 -13.40 0.67
N LEU A 151 -11.21 -12.76 1.58
CA LEU A 151 -12.33 -13.41 2.26
C LEU A 151 -13.51 -13.61 1.32
N ARG A 152 -13.77 -12.68 0.40
CA ARG A 152 -14.79 -12.86 -0.65
C ARG A 152 -14.44 -13.99 -1.61
N ASP A 153 -13.17 -14.12 -1.98
CA ASP A 153 -12.70 -15.23 -2.80
C ASP A 153 -12.88 -16.57 -2.08
N VAL A 154 -12.51 -16.65 -0.79
CA VAL A 154 -12.75 -17.84 0.04
C VAL A 154 -14.24 -18.16 0.16
N ALA A 155 -15.09 -17.15 0.35
CA ALA A 155 -16.54 -17.30 0.37
C ALA A 155 -17.07 -17.90 -0.94
N SER A 156 -16.59 -17.40 -2.08
CA SER A 156 -17.00 -17.88 -3.40
C SER A 156 -16.65 -19.36 -3.61
N LEU A 157 -15.44 -19.77 -3.20
CA LEU A 157 -14.97 -21.15 -3.30
C LEU A 157 -15.73 -22.09 -2.36
N TRP A 158 -16.03 -21.63 -1.15
CA TRP A 158 -16.87 -22.38 -0.22
C TRP A 158 -18.29 -22.55 -0.78
N MET A 159 -18.92 -21.47 -1.26
CA MET A 159 -20.25 -21.55 -1.89
C MET A 159 -20.24 -22.49 -3.10
N LEU A 160 -19.19 -22.45 -3.92
CA LEU A 160 -19.02 -23.34 -5.07
C LEU A 160 -18.92 -24.81 -4.65
N SER A 161 -18.09 -25.12 -3.63
CA SER A 161 -17.99 -26.46 -3.04
C SER A 161 -19.35 -26.94 -2.54
N SER A 162 -20.09 -26.11 -1.81
CA SER A 162 -21.39 -26.47 -1.25
C SER A 162 -22.47 -26.73 -2.31
N ARG A 163 -22.39 -26.05 -3.47
CA ARG A 163 -23.36 -26.20 -4.57
C ARG A 163 -23.03 -27.37 -5.49
N LEU A 164 -21.75 -27.61 -5.76
CA LEU A 164 -21.29 -28.61 -6.73
C LEU A 164 -20.83 -29.93 -6.09
N GLY A 165 -20.77 -30.00 -4.75
CA GLY A 165 -20.31 -31.19 -4.03
C GLY A 165 -18.80 -31.46 -4.16
N ILE A 166 -18.03 -30.47 -4.63
CA ILE A 166 -16.57 -30.59 -4.78
C ILE A 166 -15.94 -30.57 -3.38
N PRO A 167 -14.92 -31.39 -3.08
CA PRO A 167 -14.22 -31.37 -1.80
C PRO A 167 -13.73 -29.96 -1.43
N MET A 168 -14.31 -29.38 -0.39
CA MET A 168 -14.01 -28.01 0.05
C MET A 168 -12.53 -27.82 0.39
N ALA A 169 -11.93 -28.86 0.98
CA ALA A 169 -10.51 -28.86 1.34
C ALA A 169 -9.60 -28.61 0.12
N GLU A 170 -9.90 -29.18 -1.05
CA GLU A 170 -9.05 -29.02 -2.25
C GLU A 170 -9.16 -27.61 -2.85
N LEU A 171 -10.37 -27.05 -2.88
CA LEU A 171 -10.58 -25.68 -3.37
C LEU A 171 -9.91 -24.65 -2.46
N LEU A 172 -10.04 -24.82 -1.14
CA LEU A 172 -9.42 -23.92 -0.16
C LEU A 172 -7.89 -24.10 -0.12
N ASP A 173 -7.37 -25.31 -0.31
CA ASP A 173 -5.93 -25.55 -0.44
C ASP A 173 -5.36 -24.89 -1.71
N SER A 174 -6.13 -24.90 -2.81
CA SER A 174 -5.77 -24.17 -4.02
C SER A 174 -5.72 -22.66 -3.78
N ALA A 175 -6.67 -22.09 -3.02
CA ALA A 175 -6.65 -20.68 -2.65
C ALA A 175 -5.45 -20.36 -1.76
N ARG A 176 -5.20 -21.17 -0.73
CA ARG A 176 -4.02 -21.05 0.14
C ARG A 176 -2.74 -21.08 -0.68
N SER A 177 -2.58 -22.05 -1.58
CA SER A 177 -1.38 -22.18 -2.41
C SER A 177 -1.17 -20.97 -3.33
N ARG A 178 -2.25 -20.32 -3.80
CA ARG A 178 -2.15 -19.07 -4.56
C ARG A 178 -1.61 -17.93 -3.69
N ILE A 179 -2.12 -17.77 -2.48
CA ILE A 179 -1.65 -16.77 -1.51
C ILE A 179 -0.18 -17.03 -1.14
N ASP A 180 0.18 -18.27 -0.79
CA ASP A 180 1.55 -18.68 -0.45
C ASP A 180 2.52 -18.47 -1.62
N ASN A 181 2.06 -18.65 -2.87
CA ASN A 181 2.88 -18.38 -4.04
C ASN A 181 3.10 -16.88 -4.26
N ASP A 182 2.06 -16.05 -4.10
CA ASP A 182 2.17 -14.59 -4.19
C ASP A 182 3.09 -14.02 -3.10
N LEU A 183 2.94 -14.48 -1.85
CA LEU A 183 3.82 -14.08 -0.75
C LEU A 183 5.28 -14.45 -1.01
N ARG A 184 5.55 -15.70 -1.44
CA ARG A 184 6.90 -16.14 -1.80
C ARG A 184 7.47 -15.35 -2.97
N HIS A 185 6.66 -15.04 -3.98
CA HIS A 185 7.08 -14.23 -5.11
C HIS A 185 7.50 -12.83 -4.66
N ARG A 186 6.68 -12.15 -3.84
CA ARG A 186 7.00 -10.84 -3.26
C ARG A 186 8.24 -10.85 -2.38
N GLN A 187 8.44 -11.91 -1.59
CA GLN A 187 9.63 -12.06 -0.77
C GLN A 187 10.88 -12.26 -1.64
N ALA A 188 10.79 -13.11 -2.68
CA ALA A 188 11.89 -13.34 -3.62
C ALA A 188 12.26 -12.07 -4.40
N THR A 189 11.28 -11.31 -4.89
CA THR A 189 11.55 -10.03 -5.57
C THR A 189 12.15 -9.00 -4.62
N SER A 190 11.64 -8.90 -3.39
CA SER A 190 12.22 -8.02 -2.37
C SER A 190 13.67 -8.40 -2.02
N ALA A 191 13.98 -9.70 -1.96
CA ALA A 191 15.33 -10.19 -1.69
C ALA A 191 16.28 -9.88 -2.88
N ALA A 192 15.83 -10.12 -4.11
CA ALA A 192 16.60 -9.80 -5.31
C ALA A 192 16.91 -8.30 -5.44
N LEU A 193 15.99 -7.44 -4.99
CA LEU A 193 16.14 -5.98 -5.04
C LEU A 193 16.88 -5.40 -3.82
N ALA A 194 17.32 -6.22 -2.86
CA ALA A 194 18.01 -5.73 -1.66
C ALA A 194 19.32 -5.01 -1.99
N GLY A 195 20.11 -5.54 -2.92
CA GLY A 195 21.37 -4.94 -3.38
C GLY A 195 21.15 -3.57 -4.06
N PRO A 196 20.37 -3.49 -5.15
CA PRO A 196 20.03 -2.23 -5.81
C PRO A 196 19.37 -1.20 -4.88
N ARG A 197 18.56 -1.64 -3.92
CA ARG A 197 17.93 -0.75 -2.94
C ARG A 197 18.93 -0.17 -1.95
N ALA A 198 19.93 -0.94 -1.52
CA ALA A 198 20.97 -0.45 -0.62
C ALA A 198 21.79 0.68 -1.26
N THR A 199 22.22 0.53 -2.52
CA THR A 199 22.97 1.59 -3.22
C THR A 199 22.11 2.82 -3.48
N ALA A 200 20.84 2.64 -3.85
CA ALA A 200 19.90 3.74 -4.01
C ALA A 200 19.71 4.53 -2.70
N ILE A 201 19.64 3.85 -1.55
CA ILE A 201 19.56 4.51 -0.24
C ILE A 201 20.85 5.30 0.05
N VAL A 202 22.03 4.72 -0.19
CA VAL A 202 23.32 5.41 0.00
C VAL A 202 23.40 6.68 -0.85
N LEU A 203 23.09 6.59 -2.14
CA LEU A 203 23.08 7.74 -3.05
C LEU A 203 22.01 8.78 -2.67
N SER A 204 20.87 8.34 -2.14
CA SER A 204 19.80 9.24 -1.68
C SER A 204 20.16 10.02 -0.41
N VAL A 205 21.04 9.48 0.43
CA VAL A 205 21.52 10.14 1.66
C VAL A 205 22.70 11.09 1.38
N LEU A 206 23.40 10.90 0.26
CA LEU A 206 24.58 11.70 -0.12
C LEU A 206 24.35 13.24 -0.10
N PRO A 207 23.21 13.79 -0.58
CA PRO A 207 22.95 15.23 -0.51
C PRO A 207 22.91 15.77 0.93
N LEU A 208 22.38 14.98 1.87
CA LEU A 208 22.32 15.35 3.29
C LEU A 208 23.73 15.39 3.90
N ALA A 209 24.56 14.40 3.55
CA ALA A 209 25.98 14.38 3.96
C ALA A 209 26.73 15.61 3.40
N GLY A 210 26.46 15.99 2.16
CA GLY A 210 27.03 17.20 1.55
C GLY A 210 26.64 18.49 2.28
N ILE A 211 25.36 18.64 2.65
CA ILE A 211 24.88 19.80 3.42
C ILE A 211 25.54 19.85 4.80
N PHE A 212 25.64 18.70 5.47
CA PHE A 212 26.30 18.60 6.78
C PHE A 212 27.77 19.00 6.71
N MET A 213 28.51 18.49 5.70
CA MET A 213 29.91 18.83 5.49
C MET A 213 30.09 20.33 5.17
N GLY A 214 29.22 20.90 4.33
CA GLY A 214 29.24 22.33 4.01
C GLY A 214 28.94 23.22 5.23
N GLN A 215 28.11 22.77 6.17
CA GLN A 215 27.90 23.44 7.45
C GLN A 215 29.14 23.38 8.33
N ALA A 216 29.77 22.21 8.46
CA ALA A 216 30.97 22.02 9.27
C ALA A 216 32.16 22.88 8.76
N MET A 217 32.26 23.08 7.44
CA MET A 217 33.24 24.00 6.83
C MET A 217 32.91 25.49 7.00
N GLY A 218 31.76 25.85 7.60
CA GLY A 218 31.38 27.24 7.83
C GLY A 218 30.78 27.97 6.63
N ALA A 219 30.42 27.27 5.55
CA ALA A 219 29.80 27.88 4.36
C ALA A 219 28.34 28.35 4.59
N ARG A 220 27.78 28.09 5.78
CA ARG A 220 26.40 28.44 6.20
C ARG A 220 25.32 28.15 5.13
N PRO A 221 25.29 26.96 4.48
CA PRO A 221 24.34 26.68 3.40
C PRO A 221 22.86 26.80 3.83
N LEU A 222 22.54 26.50 5.09
CA LEU A 222 21.18 26.68 5.63
C LEU A 222 20.78 28.16 5.63
N ALA A 223 21.69 29.07 5.99
CA ALA A 223 21.41 30.51 5.97
C ALA A 223 21.15 31.01 4.54
N LEU A 224 21.87 30.45 3.55
CA LEU A 224 21.64 30.73 2.13
C LEU A 224 20.30 30.17 1.64
N LEU A 225 19.97 28.93 1.99
CA LEU A 225 18.74 28.24 1.58
C LEU A 225 17.49 28.86 2.23
N THR A 226 17.58 29.33 3.47
CA THR A 226 16.47 29.97 4.20
C THR A 226 16.43 31.49 4.06
N GLY A 227 17.46 32.09 3.44
CA GLY A 227 17.68 33.54 3.36
C GLY A 227 16.86 34.28 2.30
N GLY A 228 16.11 33.56 1.45
CA GLY A 228 15.35 34.16 0.34
C GLY A 228 16.16 34.27 -0.96
N GLY A 229 15.51 34.69 -2.05
CA GLY A 229 16.15 34.88 -3.37
C GLY A 229 16.61 33.58 -4.05
N LEU A 230 17.82 33.59 -4.63
CA LEU A 230 18.42 32.47 -5.39
C LEU A 230 18.55 31.18 -4.56
N GLY A 231 18.83 31.28 -3.26
CA GLY A 231 18.96 30.11 -2.39
C GLY A 231 17.67 29.31 -2.27
N SER A 232 16.53 30.00 -2.23
CA SER A 232 15.20 29.38 -2.19
C SER A 232 14.79 28.73 -3.53
N LEU A 233 15.22 29.28 -4.67
CA LEU A 233 15.04 28.63 -5.98
C LEU A 233 15.84 27.34 -6.08
N LEU A 234 17.08 27.35 -5.59
CA LEU A 234 17.96 26.18 -5.55
C LEU A 234 17.42 25.10 -4.59
N LEU A 235 16.89 25.51 -3.43
CA LEU A 235 16.22 24.62 -2.49
C LEU A 235 14.99 23.94 -3.13
N LEU A 236 14.14 24.71 -3.81
CA LEU A 236 12.96 24.18 -4.47
C LEU A 236 13.35 23.22 -5.60
N GLY A 237 14.28 23.61 -6.45
CA GLY A 237 14.77 22.79 -7.56
C GLY A 237 15.40 21.48 -7.08
N GLY A 238 16.26 21.54 -6.06
CA GLY A 238 16.88 20.36 -5.45
C GLY A 238 15.85 19.44 -4.79
N THR A 239 14.90 20.00 -4.05
CA THR A 239 13.82 19.21 -3.41
C THR A 239 12.94 18.54 -4.46
N ALA A 240 12.57 19.26 -5.52
CA ALA A 240 11.80 18.71 -6.63
C ALA A 240 12.54 17.56 -7.32
N LEU A 241 13.85 17.71 -7.56
CA LEU A 241 14.66 16.69 -8.21
C LEU A 241 14.83 15.44 -7.33
N VAL A 242 15.04 15.61 -6.03
CA VAL A 242 15.08 14.49 -5.06
C VAL A 242 13.73 13.78 -5.00
N CYS A 243 12.63 14.52 -4.95
CA CYS A 243 11.28 13.93 -4.95
C CYS A 243 11.00 13.17 -6.26
N ALA A 244 11.39 13.73 -7.40
CA ALA A 244 11.26 13.08 -8.70
C ALA A 244 12.11 11.81 -8.80
N GLY A 245 13.38 11.87 -8.36
CA GLY A 245 14.27 10.71 -8.34
C GLY A 245 13.75 9.60 -7.44
N PHE A 246 13.27 9.95 -6.25
CA PHE A 246 12.67 9.00 -5.32
C PHE A 246 11.39 8.37 -5.89
N TYR A 247 10.50 9.17 -6.48
CA TYR A 247 9.26 8.67 -7.09
C TYR A 247 9.55 7.71 -8.24
N THR A 248 10.47 8.08 -9.14
CA THR A 248 10.89 7.23 -10.26
C THR A 248 11.55 5.93 -9.78
N SER A 249 12.40 5.99 -8.75
CA SER A 249 13.01 4.78 -8.17
C SER A 249 11.96 3.83 -7.60
N GLN A 250 10.99 4.36 -6.84
CA GLN A 250 9.89 3.57 -6.30
C GLN A 250 8.97 3.01 -7.39
N PHE A 251 8.77 3.76 -8.47
CA PHE A 251 8.01 3.29 -9.63
C PHE A 251 8.73 2.13 -10.34
N ILE A 252 10.04 2.24 -10.56
CA ILE A 252 10.85 1.20 -11.19
C ILE A 252 10.90 -0.06 -10.32
N ILE A 253 11.18 0.10 -9.01
CA ILE A 253 11.20 -1.00 -8.04
C ILE A 253 9.82 -1.67 -7.97
N GLY A 254 8.74 -0.87 -7.92
CA GLY A 254 7.38 -1.37 -7.90
C GLY A 254 6.99 -2.14 -9.16
N ARG A 255 7.49 -1.73 -10.34
CA ARG A 255 7.29 -2.46 -11.60
C ARG A 255 8.17 -3.69 -11.74
N ALA A 256 9.33 -3.72 -11.12
CA ALA A 256 10.21 -4.89 -11.13
C ALA A 256 9.74 -5.97 -10.14
N ALA A 257 8.95 -5.59 -9.13
CA ALA A 257 8.39 -6.49 -8.13
C ALA A 257 6.98 -6.99 -8.47
N ALA A 258 6.36 -6.49 -9.55
CA ALA A 258 5.03 -6.87 -10.04
C ALA A 258 5.14 -7.67 -11.34
#